data_AF-M9NEJ1-F1
#
_entry.id   AF-M9NEJ1-F1
#
_cell.length_a   1.000
_cell.length_b   1.000
_cell.length_c   1.000
_cell.angle_alpha   90.00
_cell.angle_beta   90.00
_cell.angle_gamma   90.00
#
_symmetry.space_group_name_H-M   'P 1'
#
loop_
_entity.id
_entity.type
_entity.pdbx_description
1 polymer ?
#
loop_
_entity_poly.entity_id
_entity_poly.type
_entity_poly.pdbx_seq_one_letter_code
_entity_poly.pdbx_strand_id
1 'polypeptide(L)'
;MTWKLWLLPIAFLLSSSEASFDSCYFMLENEIPFTLVCKAEYSTDLKLSYRDIWLSADVPYWLWWRRLPSVELLISFYESPISPCENVSLSLNCLHCADSDELGIHIRPESIHCFDFSFSYVRDLMKHCGLSPATKFDRVAILYARRVPNRDIPSGAARTRPWTLGLRLL
;
A
#
# COMPACT_ATOMS: atom_id res chain seq x y z
N MET A 1 -5.10 -9.38 51.16
CA MET A 1 -5.85 -8.84 50.00
C MET A 1 -4.85 -8.50 48.90
N THR A 2 -4.50 -9.46 48.04
CA THR A 2 -3.50 -9.29 46.97
C THR A 2 -3.97 -10.03 45.72
N TRP A 3 -5.00 -9.50 45.08
CA TRP A 3 -5.47 -9.95 43.77
C TRP A 3 -5.42 -8.75 42.84
N LYS A 4 -4.30 -8.55 42.15
CA LYS A 4 -4.13 -7.59 41.04
C LYS A 4 -2.69 -7.71 40.52
N LEU A 5 -2.39 -8.74 39.72
CA LEU A 5 -1.17 -8.76 38.91
C LEU A 5 -1.20 -9.70 37.69
N TRP A 6 -2.33 -10.33 37.38
CA TRP A 6 -2.44 -11.29 36.26
C TRP A 6 -2.98 -10.70 34.95
N LEU A 7 -3.21 -9.39 34.85
CA LEU A 7 -3.73 -8.78 33.61
C LEU A 7 -2.64 -8.23 32.67
N LEU A 8 -1.38 -8.21 33.09
CA LEU A 8 -0.27 -7.73 32.24
C LEU A 8 0.11 -8.65 31.07
N PRO A 9 0.04 -10.00 31.13
CA PRO A 9 0.51 -10.83 30.01
C PRO A 9 -0.45 -10.88 28.81
N ILE A 10 -1.76 -10.58 28.99
CA ILE A 10 -2.72 -10.61 27.88
C ILE A 10 -2.52 -9.42 26.94
N ALA A 11 -2.06 -8.28 27.46
CA ALA A 11 -1.80 -7.09 26.64
C ALA A 11 -0.64 -7.30 25.63
N PHE A 12 0.32 -8.18 25.94
CA PHE A 12 1.46 -8.45 25.05
C PHE A 12 1.13 -9.43 23.91
N LEU A 13 0.02 -10.19 24.00
CA LEU A 13 -0.39 -11.12 22.95
C LEU A 13 -1.20 -10.47 21.82
N LEU A 14 -1.57 -9.20 21.97
CA LEU A 14 -2.01 -8.39 20.85
C LEU A 14 -0.77 -7.89 20.12
N SER A 15 -0.04 -8.79 19.48
CA SER A 15 0.79 -8.40 18.34
C SER A 15 -0.18 -7.83 17.32
N SER A 16 -0.35 -6.50 17.34
CA SER A 16 -1.03 -5.78 16.29
C SER A 16 -0.34 -6.22 15.00
N SER A 17 -1.12 -6.75 14.06
CA SER A 17 -0.62 -7.11 12.75
C SER A 17 -0.39 -5.81 11.98
N GLU A 18 0.61 -5.05 12.41
CA GLU A 18 0.97 -3.77 11.84
C GLU A 18 1.64 -4.04 10.50
N ALA A 19 1.04 -3.47 9.45
CA ALA A 19 1.71 -3.42 8.16
C ALA A 19 2.98 -2.60 8.34
N SER A 20 4.13 -3.16 7.97
CA SER A 20 5.39 -2.42 7.95
C SER A 20 5.89 -2.29 6.52
N PHE A 21 6.47 -1.13 6.21
CA PHE A 21 7.28 -0.98 5.01
C PHE A 21 8.47 -1.95 5.01
N ASP A 22 8.98 -2.34 6.19
CA ASP A 22 10.07 -3.30 6.33
C ASP A 22 9.67 -4.71 5.83
N SER A 23 8.38 -5.05 5.84
CA SER A 23 7.85 -6.29 5.27
C SER A 23 7.75 -6.25 3.75
N CYS A 24 8.09 -5.13 3.09
CA CYS A 24 8.08 -4.99 1.64
C CYS A 24 9.36 -5.49 0.95
N TYR A 25 10.21 -6.28 1.61
CA TYR A 25 11.44 -6.80 0.98
C TYR A 25 11.19 -7.61 -0.30
N PHE A 26 10.02 -8.22 -0.46
CA PHE A 26 9.66 -8.90 -1.70
C PHE A 26 9.34 -7.93 -2.85
N MET A 27 9.04 -6.67 -2.54
CA MET A 27 8.89 -5.58 -3.51
C MET A 27 10.23 -4.95 -3.92
N LEU A 28 11.34 -5.64 -3.67
CA LEU A 28 12.63 -5.32 -4.28
C LEU A 28 12.67 -5.79 -5.75
N GLU A 29 13.59 -5.21 -6.53
CA GLU A 29 13.77 -5.50 -7.96
C GLU A 29 13.85 -7.01 -8.22
N ASN A 30 13.05 -7.47 -9.18
CA ASN A 30 12.90 -8.88 -9.50
C ASN A 30 12.57 -9.01 -11.00
N GLU A 31 13.15 -10.01 -11.64
CA GLU A 31 12.98 -10.27 -13.08
C GLU A 31 11.56 -10.73 -13.45
N ILE A 32 10.78 -11.20 -12.47
CA ILE A 32 9.47 -11.80 -12.72
C ILE A 32 8.35 -10.80 -12.38
N PRO A 33 7.58 -10.36 -13.40
CA PRO A 33 6.52 -9.38 -13.22
C PRO A 33 5.32 -9.96 -12.47
N PHE A 34 4.53 -9.07 -11.88
CA PHE A 34 3.19 -9.37 -11.41
C PHE A 34 2.20 -9.36 -12.58
N THR A 35 1.43 -10.43 -12.76
CA THR A 35 0.42 -10.55 -13.82
C THR A 35 -0.96 -10.20 -13.28
N LEU A 36 -1.73 -9.44 -14.06
CA LEU A 36 -3.07 -8.99 -13.71
C LEU A 36 -3.99 -10.20 -13.61
N VAL A 37 -4.73 -10.29 -12.51
CA VAL A 37 -5.77 -11.31 -12.32
C VAL A 37 -7.15 -10.72 -12.25
N CYS A 38 -7.28 -9.48 -11.79
CA CYS A 38 -8.58 -8.85 -11.69
C CYS A 38 -8.51 -7.33 -11.59
N LYS A 39 -9.54 -6.68 -12.13
CA LYS A 39 -9.89 -5.26 -11.94
C LYS A 39 -11.32 -5.19 -11.41
N ALA A 40 -11.56 -4.41 -10.36
CA ALA A 40 -12.89 -4.21 -9.79
C ALA A 40 -12.99 -2.85 -9.09
N GLU A 41 -14.16 -2.56 -8.53
CA GLU A 41 -14.43 -1.35 -7.74
C GLU A 41 -14.73 -1.70 -6.29
N TYR A 42 -14.18 -0.92 -5.36
CA TYR A 42 -14.30 -1.11 -3.93
C TYR A 42 -15.75 -0.87 -3.49
N SER A 43 -16.47 -1.93 -3.17
CA SER A 43 -17.92 -1.85 -2.90
C SER A 43 -18.25 -1.13 -1.60
N THR A 44 -19.50 -0.64 -1.52
CA THR A 44 -20.04 -0.08 -0.28
C THR A 44 -19.99 -1.08 0.88
N ASP A 45 -20.22 -2.36 0.61
CA ASP A 45 -20.19 -3.42 1.64
C ASP A 45 -18.80 -3.60 2.25
N LEU A 46 -17.74 -3.60 1.41
CA LEU A 46 -16.36 -3.63 1.88
C LEU A 46 -16.04 -2.38 2.71
N LYS A 47 -16.47 -1.20 2.23
CA LYS A 47 -16.30 0.07 2.96
C LYS A 47 -16.95 0.04 4.35
N LEU A 48 -18.15 -0.51 4.47
CA LEU A 48 -18.86 -0.60 5.74
C LEU A 48 -18.24 -1.63 6.69
N SER A 49 -17.78 -2.76 6.14
CA SER A 49 -17.21 -3.88 6.90
C SER A 49 -15.85 -3.54 7.50
N TYR A 50 -14.96 -2.95 6.69
CA TYR A 50 -13.57 -2.69 7.09
C TYR A 50 -13.31 -1.25 7.51
N ARG A 51 -14.19 -0.31 7.13
CA ARG A 51 -14.07 1.12 7.44
C ARG A 51 -12.70 1.70 7.09
N ASP A 52 -12.08 1.16 6.04
CA ASP A 52 -10.78 1.58 5.55
C ASP A 52 -10.79 3.10 5.33
N ILE A 53 -10.03 3.83 6.13
CA ILE A 53 -9.98 5.30 6.09
C ILE A 53 -9.31 5.82 4.82
N TRP A 54 -8.58 4.96 4.10
CA TRP A 54 -7.83 5.28 2.91
C TRP A 54 -8.68 5.21 1.65
N LEU A 55 -9.87 4.60 1.72
CA LEU A 55 -10.74 4.35 0.57
C LEU A 55 -12.12 4.96 0.73
N SER A 56 -12.68 5.42 -0.39
CA SER A 56 -14.12 5.63 -0.53
C SER A 56 -14.73 4.43 -1.24
N ALA A 57 -16.04 4.26 -1.17
CA ALA A 57 -16.73 3.35 -2.10
C ALA A 57 -16.49 3.80 -3.56
N ASP A 58 -16.63 2.87 -4.49
CA ASP A 58 -16.48 3.04 -5.94
C ASP A 58 -15.06 3.42 -6.38
N VAL A 59 -14.07 3.26 -5.50
CA VAL A 59 -12.65 3.41 -5.85
C VAL A 59 -12.21 2.16 -6.63
N PRO A 60 -11.63 2.32 -7.84
CA PRO A 60 -11.14 1.18 -8.58
C PRO A 60 -9.91 0.58 -7.90
N TYR A 61 -9.79 -0.73 -8.00
CA TYR A 61 -8.63 -1.47 -7.55
C TYR A 61 -8.28 -2.60 -8.52
N TRP A 62 -7.01 -2.99 -8.47
CA TRP A 62 -6.43 -4.01 -9.33
C TRP A 62 -5.65 -4.99 -8.46
N LEU A 63 -5.72 -6.26 -8.85
CA LEU A 63 -4.99 -7.35 -8.26
C LEU A 63 -4.05 -7.92 -9.30
N TRP A 64 -2.76 -7.87 -9.03
CA TRP A 64 -1.75 -8.62 -9.77
C TRP A 64 -1.09 -9.63 -8.85
N TRP A 65 -0.65 -10.76 -9.40
CA TRP A 65 0.04 -11.78 -8.63
C TRP A 65 1.28 -12.26 -9.35
N ARG A 66 2.19 -12.84 -8.58
CA ARG A 66 3.30 -13.64 -9.12
C ARG A 66 3.63 -14.76 -8.17
N ARG A 67 4.61 -15.57 -8.56
CA ARG A 67 5.03 -16.72 -7.77
C ARG A 67 6.56 -16.85 -7.74
N LEU A 68 7.25 -16.39 -6.68
CA LEU A 68 8.63 -16.76 -6.33
C LEU A 68 9.04 -16.40 -4.89
N PRO A 69 9.72 -17.31 -4.16
CA PRO A 69 9.45 -18.74 -4.10
C PRO A 69 8.00 -19.04 -3.62
N SER A 70 7.35 -18.01 -3.08
CA SER A 70 5.99 -17.96 -2.55
C SER A 70 5.01 -17.31 -3.53
N VAL A 71 3.70 -17.43 -3.27
CA VAL A 71 2.66 -16.73 -4.05
C VAL A 71 2.45 -15.33 -3.46
N GLU A 72 2.66 -14.31 -4.28
CA GLU A 72 2.66 -12.91 -3.86
C GLU A 72 1.54 -12.14 -4.55
N LEU A 73 0.88 -11.24 -3.83
CA LEU A 73 -0.21 -10.42 -4.32
C LEU A 73 0.15 -8.94 -4.21
N LEU A 74 -0.01 -8.21 -5.30
CA LEU A 74 0.00 -6.76 -5.36
C LEU A 74 -1.43 -6.26 -5.55
N ILE A 75 -1.90 -5.46 -4.61
CA ILE A 75 -3.16 -4.75 -4.66
C ILE A 75 -2.85 -3.27 -4.87
N SER A 76 -3.41 -2.64 -5.89
CA SER A 76 -3.35 -1.18 -6.03
C SER A 76 -4.75 -0.60 -6.01
N PHE A 77 -4.92 0.46 -5.23
CA PHE A 77 -6.11 1.28 -5.18
C PHE A 77 -5.86 2.61 -5.87
N TYR A 78 -6.93 3.14 -6.49
CA TYR A 78 -6.93 4.34 -7.32
C TYR A 78 -6.18 4.18 -8.64
N GLU A 79 -6.69 4.86 -9.66
CA GLU A 79 -6.03 4.92 -10.96
C GLU A 79 -4.65 5.57 -10.85
N SER A 80 -3.71 5.03 -11.61
CA SER A 80 -2.28 5.30 -11.56
C SER A 80 -1.62 4.90 -12.89
N PRO A 81 -0.36 5.28 -13.15
CA PRO A 81 0.35 4.88 -14.36
C PRO A 81 0.39 3.37 -14.61
N ILE A 82 0.25 2.55 -13.55
CA ILE A 82 0.25 1.08 -13.68
C ILE A 82 -1.14 0.45 -13.88
N SER A 83 -2.20 1.26 -13.80
CA SER A 83 -3.59 0.78 -13.94
C SER A 83 -3.94 0.14 -15.30
N PRO A 84 -3.35 0.54 -16.44
CA PRO A 84 -3.59 -0.14 -17.70
C PRO A 84 -2.71 -1.38 -17.90
N CYS A 85 -1.76 -1.69 -17.01
CA CYS A 85 -0.81 -2.78 -17.23
C CYS A 85 -1.44 -4.16 -17.04
N GLU A 86 -1.24 -5.06 -18.00
CA GLU A 86 -1.45 -6.50 -17.80
C GLU A 86 -0.36 -7.12 -16.94
N ASN A 87 0.88 -6.66 -17.08
CA ASN A 87 2.01 -7.11 -16.28
C ASN A 87 2.72 -5.91 -15.66
N VAL A 88 3.05 -5.98 -14.37
CA VAL A 88 3.72 -4.92 -13.62
C VAL A 88 5.08 -5.41 -13.16
N SER A 89 6.12 -4.72 -13.58
CA SER A 89 7.51 -4.99 -13.22
C SER A 89 7.98 -4.02 -12.13
N LEU A 90 9.00 -4.44 -11.38
CA LEU A 90 9.67 -3.63 -10.35
C LEU A 90 11.10 -3.36 -10.74
N SER A 91 11.48 -2.09 -10.80
CA SER A 91 12.88 -1.66 -10.96
C SER A 91 13.10 -0.37 -10.20
N LEU A 92 14.21 -0.26 -9.47
CA LEU A 92 14.60 0.96 -8.76
C LEU A 92 13.50 1.57 -7.86
N ASN A 93 12.72 0.74 -7.16
CA ASN A 93 11.56 1.13 -6.34
C ASN A 93 10.39 1.76 -7.11
N CYS A 94 10.33 1.56 -8.43
CA CYS A 94 9.24 2.00 -9.28
C CYS A 94 8.48 0.78 -9.83
N LEU A 95 7.14 0.86 -9.76
CA LEU A 95 6.25 -0.05 -10.47
C LEU A 95 5.98 0.51 -11.85
N HIS A 96 6.14 -0.29 -12.89
CA HIS A 96 5.89 0.12 -14.27
C HIS A 96 5.23 -1.01 -15.05
N CYS A 97 4.57 -0.70 -16.17
CA CYS A 97 4.11 -1.75 -17.07
C CYS A 97 5.32 -2.50 -17.61
N ALA A 98 5.27 -3.83 -17.58
CA ALA A 98 6.29 -4.64 -18.22
C ALA A 98 6.38 -4.28 -19.71
N ASP A 99 7.60 -4.27 -20.26
CA ASP A 99 7.88 -3.99 -21.66
C ASP A 99 7.43 -2.60 -22.15
N SER A 100 7.24 -1.63 -21.24
CA SER A 100 6.90 -0.24 -21.56
C SER A 100 8.04 0.72 -21.21
N ASP A 101 8.25 1.71 -22.08
CA ASP A 101 9.16 2.84 -21.85
C ASP A 101 8.48 4.00 -21.06
N GLU A 102 7.20 3.84 -20.69
CA GLU A 102 6.48 4.84 -19.92
C GLU A 102 6.97 4.97 -18.48
N LEU A 103 6.80 6.17 -17.92
CA LEU A 103 7.15 6.43 -16.52
C LEU A 103 6.24 5.65 -15.58
N GLY A 104 6.85 4.82 -14.74
CA GLY A 104 6.17 4.11 -13.67
C GLY A 104 5.72 5.00 -12.50
N ILE A 105 5.20 4.38 -11.45
CA ILE A 105 4.90 4.99 -10.17
C ILE A 105 5.97 4.64 -9.14
N HIS A 106 6.55 5.67 -8.53
CA HIS A 106 7.50 5.49 -7.43
C HIS A 106 6.78 5.00 -6.17
N ILE A 107 7.24 3.90 -5.60
CA ILE A 107 6.73 3.36 -4.34
C ILE A 107 7.19 4.26 -3.20
N ARG A 108 6.25 4.94 -2.54
CA ARG A 108 6.55 5.74 -1.34
C ARG A 108 6.20 4.94 -0.08
N PRO A 109 7.02 4.97 0.98
CA PRO A 109 6.78 4.19 2.19
C PRO A 109 5.40 4.42 2.82
N GLU A 110 4.83 5.62 2.69
CA GLU A 110 3.53 5.95 3.26
C GLU A 110 2.34 5.50 2.39
N SER A 111 2.61 5.08 1.16
CA SER A 111 1.58 4.61 0.21
C SER A 111 1.50 3.10 0.10
N ILE A 112 2.50 2.36 0.59
CA ILE A 112 2.56 0.91 0.48
C ILE A 112 2.56 0.26 1.85
N HIS A 113 1.77 -0.80 1.98
CA HIS A 113 1.63 -1.58 3.20
C HIS A 113 1.82 -3.05 2.87
N CYS A 114 2.82 -3.68 3.46
CA CYS A 114 3.14 -5.08 3.19
C CYS A 114 2.86 -5.98 4.38
N PHE A 115 2.47 -7.22 4.06
CA PHE A 115 2.11 -8.26 5.01
C PHE A 115 2.68 -9.58 4.54
N ASP A 116 3.30 -10.34 5.45
CA ASP A 116 3.77 -11.71 5.21
C ASP A 116 2.65 -12.76 5.44
N PHE A 117 1.39 -12.38 5.18
CA PHE A 117 0.22 -13.27 5.26
C PHE A 117 -1.00 -12.66 4.54
N SER A 118 -1.94 -13.52 4.14
CA SER A 118 -3.27 -13.12 3.68
C SER A 118 -4.28 -13.12 4.84
N PHE A 119 -5.02 -12.02 5.01
CA PHE A 119 -6.02 -11.82 6.06
C PHE A 119 -7.42 -11.58 5.49
N SER A 120 -8.43 -11.42 6.36
CA SER A 120 -9.84 -11.40 5.94
C SER A 120 -10.13 -10.31 4.90
N TYR A 121 -9.59 -9.12 5.08
CA TYR A 121 -9.77 -8.00 4.15
C TYR A 121 -9.30 -8.35 2.73
N VAL A 122 -8.09 -8.92 2.62
CA VAL A 122 -7.51 -9.34 1.35
C VAL A 122 -8.34 -10.46 0.72
N ARG A 123 -8.79 -11.44 1.50
CA ARG A 123 -9.64 -12.53 1.00
C ARG A 123 -11.00 -12.03 0.51
N ASP A 124 -11.58 -11.05 1.18
CA ASP A 124 -12.85 -10.47 0.78
C ASP A 124 -12.71 -9.61 -0.48
N LEU A 125 -11.61 -8.87 -0.62
CA LEU A 125 -11.24 -8.19 -1.86
C LEU A 125 -11.11 -9.20 -3.01
N MET A 126 -10.34 -10.28 -2.81
CA MET A 126 -10.20 -11.35 -3.80
C MET A 126 -11.54 -11.95 -4.20
N LYS A 127 -12.38 -12.30 -3.22
CA LYS A 127 -13.71 -12.86 -3.46
C LYS A 127 -14.61 -11.89 -4.22
N HIS A 128 -14.59 -10.60 -3.85
CA HIS A 128 -15.33 -9.54 -4.56
C HIS A 128 -14.86 -9.40 -6.00
N CYS A 129 -13.57 -9.60 -6.25
CA CYS A 129 -12.96 -9.64 -7.57
C CYS A 129 -13.21 -10.96 -8.34
N GLY A 130 -13.95 -11.92 -7.77
CA GLY A 130 -14.22 -13.22 -8.41
C GLY A 130 -13.09 -14.25 -8.31
N LEU A 131 -12.05 -13.98 -7.51
CA LEU A 131 -11.00 -14.96 -7.20
C LEU A 131 -11.49 -15.96 -6.15
N SER A 132 -11.03 -17.20 -6.27
CA SER A 132 -11.34 -18.24 -5.28
C SER A 132 -10.72 -17.89 -3.92
N PRO A 133 -11.50 -17.95 -2.81
CA PRO A 133 -10.97 -17.75 -1.46
C PRO A 133 -10.02 -18.89 -1.02
N ALA A 134 -9.96 -19.99 -1.76
CA ALA A 134 -9.01 -21.07 -1.51
C ALA A 134 -7.58 -20.71 -1.95
N THR A 135 -7.41 -19.72 -2.83
CA THR A 135 -6.10 -19.22 -3.23
C THR A 135 -5.46 -18.52 -2.03
N LYS A 136 -4.31 -19.03 -1.60
CA LYS A 136 -3.53 -18.44 -0.51
C LYS A 136 -2.36 -17.67 -1.09
N PHE A 137 -2.23 -16.43 -0.64
CA PHE A 137 -1.07 -15.59 -0.89
C PHE A 137 -0.26 -15.53 0.39
N ASP A 138 1.03 -15.82 0.26
CA ASP A 138 1.98 -15.81 1.36
C ASP A 138 2.42 -14.39 1.68
N ARG A 139 2.45 -13.51 0.67
CA ARG A 139 2.81 -12.09 0.82
C ARG A 139 1.82 -11.21 0.10
N VAL A 140 1.47 -10.09 0.72
CA VAL A 140 0.53 -9.13 0.17
C VAL A 140 1.12 -7.73 0.29
N ALA A 141 1.17 -7.00 -0.82
CA ALA A 141 1.45 -5.57 -0.87
C ALA A 141 0.15 -4.82 -1.22
N ILE A 142 -0.18 -3.80 -0.45
CA ILE A 142 -1.33 -2.91 -0.70
C ILE A 142 -0.78 -1.52 -0.96
N LEU A 143 -1.04 -1.00 -2.16
CA LEU A 143 -0.62 0.32 -2.63
C LEU A 143 -1.84 1.26 -2.73
N TYR A 144 -1.75 2.44 -2.13
CA TYR A 144 -2.73 3.52 -2.27
C TYR A 144 -2.19 4.62 -3.18
N ALA A 145 -2.36 4.49 -4.50
CA ALA A 145 -1.65 5.30 -5.48
C ALA A 145 -1.96 6.81 -5.43
N ARG A 146 -3.18 7.20 -5.02
CA ARG A 146 -3.60 8.62 -4.95
C ARG A 146 -3.17 9.34 -3.67
N ARG A 147 -2.86 8.62 -2.59
CA ARG A 147 -2.60 9.22 -1.26
C ARG A 147 -1.32 10.05 -1.18
N VAL A 148 -0.50 10.05 -2.22
CA VAL A 148 0.59 11.01 -2.31
C VAL A 148 0.24 11.97 -3.44
N PRO A 149 -0.48 13.09 -3.16
CA PRO A 149 -0.47 14.21 -4.08
C PRO A 149 1.00 14.44 -4.44
N ASN A 150 1.27 14.72 -5.71
CA ASN A 150 2.59 15.12 -6.15
C ASN A 150 3.00 16.33 -5.30
N ARG A 151 3.62 16.03 -4.17
CA ARG A 151 4.14 16.97 -3.23
C ARG A 151 5.45 17.33 -3.90
N ASP A 152 5.33 18.20 -4.91
CA ASP A 152 6.16 19.38 -4.98
C ASP A 152 6.03 20.05 -3.60
N ILE A 153 6.66 19.47 -2.57
CA ILE A 153 7.00 20.17 -1.35
C ILE A 153 8.07 21.10 -1.88
N PRO A 154 7.80 22.41 -2.08
CA PRO A 154 8.89 23.33 -2.30
C PRO A 154 9.82 23.13 -1.11
N SER A 155 11.03 22.67 -1.40
CA SER A 155 12.09 22.50 -0.40
C SER A 155 12.05 23.71 0.52
N GLY A 156 11.95 23.49 1.82
CA GLY A 156 11.89 24.57 2.81
C GLY A 156 13.07 25.56 2.74
N ALA A 157 14.10 25.24 1.95
CA ALA A 157 15.16 26.16 1.53
C ALA A 157 14.65 27.43 0.83
N ALA A 158 13.43 27.44 0.26
CA ALA A 158 12.85 28.64 -0.36
C ALA A 158 12.14 29.59 0.62
N ARG A 159 12.05 29.26 1.93
CA ARG A 159 11.64 30.27 2.94
C ARG A 159 12.80 31.22 3.21
N THR A 160 12.98 32.19 2.32
CA THR A 160 13.63 33.44 2.65
C THR A 160 12.91 34.04 3.86
N ARG A 161 13.55 33.98 5.04
CA ARG A 161 13.08 34.70 6.23
C ARG A 161 13.07 36.19 5.86
N PRO A 162 11.92 36.89 5.95
CA PRO A 162 11.91 38.33 5.82
C PRO A 162 12.74 38.89 6.96
N TRP A 163 13.82 39.58 6.58
CA TRP A 163 14.72 40.26 7.50
C TRP A 163 13.87 41.25 8.30
N THR A 164 13.69 40.95 9.58
CA THR A 164 13.32 41.93 10.60
C THR A 164 14.46 42.94 10.67
N LEU A 165 14.43 43.96 9.79
CA LEU A 165 15.23 45.16 9.97
C LEU A 165 14.51 46.01 11.01
N GLY A 166 14.76 45.69 12.28
CA GLY A 166 14.58 46.65 13.35
C GLY A 166 15.56 47.79 13.13
N LEU A 167 15.05 48.94 12.70
CA LEU A 167 15.74 50.21 12.91
C LEU A 167 14.85 51.06 13.82
N ARG A 168 14.98 50.79 15.13
CA ARG A 168 14.77 51.79 16.17
C ARG A 168 15.83 52.87 15.95
N LEU A 169 15.42 54.10 15.72
CA LEU A 169 16.21 55.27 16.06
C LEU A 169 15.27 56.27 16.73
N LEU A 170 15.67 56.55 17.97
CA LEU A 170 15.17 57.51 18.94
C LEU A 170 14.69 58.84 18.33
#